data_AF-A0AB37HAW0-F1
#
_entry.id   AF-A0AB37HAW0-F1
#
_cell.length_a   1.000
_cell.length_b   1.000
_cell.length_c   1.000
_cell.angle_alpha   90.00
_cell.angle_beta   90.00
_cell.angle_gamma   90.00
#
_symmetry.space_group_name_H-M   'P 1'
#
loop_
_entity.id
_entity.type
_entity.pdbx_description
1 polymer ?
#
loop_
_entity_poly.entity_id
_entity_poly.type
_entity_poly.pdbx_seq_one_letter_code
_entity_poly.pdbx_strand_id
1 'polypeptide(L)' 'MLGNPKLNVTPIEDIKVGKNNIVVDSIQYGNQEMIMEKDVPVKMKGRMIISFLT' A
#
# COMPACT_ATOMS: atom_id res chain seq x y z
N MET A 1 -12.40 -12.16 9.23
CA MET A 1 -11.88 -12.95 8.10
C MET A 1 -10.48 -13.40 8.47
N LEU A 2 -10.09 -14.63 8.18
CA LEU A 2 -8.72 -15.12 8.41
C LEU A 2 -7.95 -14.93 7.10
N GLY A 3 -6.79 -14.28 7.14
CA GLY A 3 -5.98 -13.97 5.95
C GLY A 3 -5.32 -15.20 5.34
N ASN A 4 -4.41 -14.97 4.39
CA ASN A 4 -3.76 -16.05 3.68
C ASN A 4 -2.32 -16.28 4.19
N PRO A 5 -2.09 -17.28 5.07
CA PRO A 5 -0.77 -17.52 5.67
C PRO A 5 0.27 -18.04 4.67
N LYS A 6 -0.11 -18.34 3.42
CA LYS A 6 0.82 -18.74 2.36
C LYS A 6 1.45 -17.52 1.65
N LEU A 7 0.92 -16.32 1.88
CA LEU A 7 1.46 -15.10 1.30
C LEU A 7 2.61 -14.57 2.14
N ASN A 8 3.64 -14.10 1.47
CA ASN A 8 4.74 -13.38 2.12
C ASN A 8 4.40 -11.90 2.20
N VAL A 9 4.58 -11.31 3.37
CA VAL A 9 4.41 -9.88 3.62
C VAL A 9 5.38 -9.12 2.73
N THR A 10 4.91 -8.05 2.09
CA THR A 10 5.76 -7.22 1.22
C THR A 10 6.67 -6.35 2.08
N PRO A 11 8.01 -6.45 1.96
CA PRO A 11 8.93 -5.55 2.63
C PRO A 11 8.71 -4.10 2.18
N ILE A 12 8.81 -3.15 3.11
CA ILE A 12 8.50 -1.75 2.81
C ILE A 12 9.49 -1.12 1.82
N GLU A 13 10.72 -1.64 1.78
CA GLU A 13 11.81 -1.23 0.89
C GLU A 13 11.52 -1.59 -0.59
N ASP A 14 10.69 -2.61 -0.80
CA ASP A 14 10.30 -3.06 -2.13
C ASP A 14 9.17 -2.21 -2.73
N ILE A 15 8.46 -1.42 -1.92
CA ILE A 15 7.36 -0.56 -2.36
C ILE A 15 7.89 0.66 -3.12
N LYS A 16 7.52 0.76 -4.40
CA LYS A 16 7.95 1.83 -5.32
C LYS A 16 6.90 2.95 -5.42
N VAL A 17 7.29 4.11 -5.94
CA VAL A 17 6.36 5.21 -6.25
C VAL A 17 5.33 4.73 -7.28
N GLY A 18 4.07 5.09 -7.10
CA GLY A 18 2.95 4.67 -7.93
C GLY A 18 2.11 3.56 -7.32
N LYS A 19 1.43 2.79 -8.17
CA LYS A 19 0.54 1.70 -7.77
C LYS A 19 1.34 0.41 -7.50
N ASN A 20 1.14 -0.19 -6.34
CA ASN A 20 1.75 -1.44 -5.91
C ASN A 20 0.67 -2.43 -5.49
N ASN A 21 0.87 -3.70 -5.80
CA ASN A 21 0.13 -4.79 -5.16
C ASN A 21 1.01 -5.31 -4.02
N ILE A 22 0.51 -5.27 -2.79
CA ILE A 22 1.26 -5.60 -1.58
C ILE A 22 0.51 -6.61 -0.73
N VAL A 23 1.24 -7.24 0.17
CA VAL A 23 0.70 -8.06 1.24
C VAL A 23 1.04 -7.38 2.57
N VAL A 24 0.02 -7.08 3.37
CA VAL A 24 0.16 -6.47 4.70
C VAL A 24 -0.10 -7.53 5.77
N ASP A 25 0.75 -7.55 6.80
CA ASP A 25 0.48 -8.34 8.01
C ASP A 25 -0.51 -7.60 8.90
N SER A 26 -1.79 -7.98 8.84
CA SER A 26 -2.81 -7.43 9.71
C SER A 26 -2.86 -8.20 11.03
N ILE A 27 -2.66 -7.53 12.15
CA ILE A 27 -2.76 -8.11 13.50
C ILE A 27 -4.09 -8.86 13.70
N GLN A 28 -5.18 -8.33 13.15
CA GLN A 28 -6.54 -8.84 13.36
C GLN A 28 -6.94 -9.89 12.33
N TYR A 29 -6.34 -9.86 11.14
CA TYR A 29 -6.81 -10.61 9.98
C TYR A 29 -5.71 -11.36 9.23
N GLY A 30 -4.49 -11.46 9.78
CA GLY A 30 -3.33 -12.10 9.14
C GLY A 30 -2.88 -11.41 7.87
N ASN A 31 -2.14 -12.14 7.01
CA ASN A 31 -1.61 -11.60 5.76
C ASN A 31 -2.73 -11.33 4.73
N GLN A 32 -2.82 -10.08 4.27
CA GLN A 32 -3.88 -9.59 3.38
C GLN A 32 -3.30 -8.94 2.13
N GLU A 33 -3.86 -9.27 0.97
CA GLU A 33 -3.52 -8.59 -0.29
C GLU A 33 -4.22 -7.25 -0.37
N MET A 34 -3.48 -6.21 -0.76
CA MET A 34 -3.98 -4.85 -0.90
C MET A 34 -3.32 -4.14 -2.08
N ILE A 35 -3.99 -3.11 -2.59
CA ILE A 35 -3.40 -2.15 -3.53
C ILE A 35 -2.97 -0.91 -2.74
N MET A 36 -1.72 -0.49 -2.90
CA MET A 36 -1.18 0.73 -2.29
C MET A 36 -0.68 1.69 -3.37
N GLU A 37 -1.10 2.95 -3.30
CA GLU A 37 -0.60 4.03 -4.15
C GLU A 37 0.35 4.92 -3.36
N LYS A 38 1.65 4.84 -3.66
CA LYS A 38 2.70 5.59 -2.95
C LYS A 38 3.08 6.84 -3.74
N ASP A 39 3.07 8.01 -3.08
CA ASP A 39 3.52 9.29 -3.61
C ASP A 39 2.88 9.69 -4.95
N VAL A 40 1.60 9.33 -5.15
CA VAL A 40 0.85 9.67 -6.36
C VAL A 40 0.35 11.12 -6.26
N PRO A 41 0.68 12.02 -7.20
CA PRO A 41 0.26 13.41 -7.13
C PRO A 41 -1.25 13.55 -7.34
N VAL A 42 -1.91 14.24 -6.43
CA VAL A 42 -3.32 14.61 -6.54
C VAL A 42 -3.43 16.07 -6.97
N LYS A 43 -4.16 16.30 -8.07
CA LYS A 43 -4.44 17.63 -8.59
C LYS A 43 -5.67 18.21 -7.91
N MET A 44 -5.48 19.09 -6.94
CA MET A 44 -6.56 19.98 -6.48
C MET A 44 -6.67 21.17 -7.44
N LYS A 45 -7.87 21.77 -7.59
CA LYS A 45 -8.06 22.94 -8.46
C LYS A 45 -7.04 24.04 -8.09
N GLY A 46 -6.09 24.28 -9.00
CA GLY A 46 -5.05 25.31 -8.86
C GLY A 46 -3.78 24.93 -8.07
N ARG A 47 -3.69 23.73 -7.47
CA ARG A 47 -2.48 23.28 -6.73
C ARG A 47 -2.24 21.77 -6.88
N MET A 48 -0.99 21.38 -7.00
CA MET A 48 -0.56 19.98 -6.93
C MET A 48 -0.20 19.65 -5.48
N ILE A 49 -0.78 18.58 -4.93
CA ILE A 49 -0.41 18.03 -3.61
C ILE A 49 0.08 16.61 -3.85
N ILE A 50 1.21 16.23 -3.26
CA ILE A 50 1.69 14.85 -3.27
C ILE A 50 1.01 14.14 -2.09
N SER A 51 0.27 13.05 -2.35
CA SER A 51 -0.26 12.23 -1.26
C SER A 51 0.86 11.34 -0.72
N PHE A 52 1.33 11.66 0.48
CA PHE A 52 2.28 10.83 1.21
C PHE A 52 1.48 9.83 2.05
N LEU A 53 1.42 8.58 1.61
CA LEU A 53 1.07 7.47 2.50
C LEU A 53 2.39 7.02 3.15
N THR A 54 2.74 7.68 4.26
CA THR A 54 3.92 7.40 5.09
C THR A 54 3.71 6.19 5.97
#